data_AF-A0A8J2JPQ9-F1
#
_entry.id   AF-A0A8J2JPQ9-F1
#
_cell.length_a   1.000
_cell.length_b   1.000
_cell.length_c   1.000
_cell.angle_alpha   90.00
_cell.angle_beta   90.00
_cell.angle_gamma   90.00
#
_symmetry.space_group_name_H-M   'P 1'
#
loop_
_entity.id
_entity.type
_entity.pdbx_description
1 polymer ?
#
loop_
_entity_poly.entity_id
_entity_poly.type
_entity_poly.pdbx_seq_one_letter_code
_entity_poly.pdbx_strand_id
1 'polypeptide(L)'
;MEKISVCVRREGLGEGECDSGKEIGSYCPDMASAPIRLGLKFANGKNVASKVILSTKFGQLDILTAGITGRTARTGDEPPKPKPWPYIEKGYSNWTFWIDKTLKRFDDNTRLITVEGPPAVGKSAVARALAEELEFQYFPMVTMDYEYINSYGFDIRTVDGKLPKACQYCDERKFISNPRDENAPAMIFALLRLKYEQYIDALMHVFNTGQGVVLERCSFTDVAFADAAARVGYLNKNERLGYDKHRNAALPDLLRPHLIVYLDASVDTVLNNFKKRGLGEEKTYNADYLTELEDSYKRRILVELEKHAELLVYDWNTPGDVEAVVEDVERINFEKYFIDYSYRDEKMKDWRFEKDEEASELRWLYTHTKDILLSNFNVPLLDCPRLYMSGEDSYVLDNLRETLPGYKYVDGFNPDLGDKIMLRNFSKRSRTLQPCVTDYLVGKTPKPSGPARI
;
A
#
# COMPACT_ATOMS: atom_id res chain seq x y z
N MET A 1 21.52 3.67 -39.47
CA MET A 1 21.11 4.82 -40.30
C MET A 1 19.96 4.36 -41.17
N GLU A 2 18.75 4.81 -40.84
CA GLU A 2 17.65 5.11 -41.78
C GLU A 2 16.56 5.76 -40.91
N LYS A 3 16.42 7.09 -41.02
CA LYS A 3 15.42 7.89 -40.30
C LYS A 3 14.22 8.04 -41.22
N ILE A 4 13.06 7.53 -40.82
CA ILE A 4 11.78 7.88 -41.43
C ILE A 4 11.24 9.09 -40.66
N SER A 5 11.20 10.24 -41.33
CA SER A 5 10.64 11.49 -40.83
C SER A 5 9.15 11.55 -41.18
N VAL A 6 8.27 11.67 -40.18
CA VAL A 6 6.85 12.01 -40.40
C VAL A 6 6.71 13.51 -40.20
N CYS A 7 6.42 14.19 -41.31
CA CYS A 7 6.18 15.63 -41.37
C CYS A 7 4.72 15.92 -40.99
N VAL A 8 4.49 16.68 -39.91
CA VAL A 8 3.17 17.27 -39.61
C VAL A 8 3.22 18.75 -39.97
N ARG A 9 2.45 19.12 -40.99
CA ARG A 9 2.18 20.53 -41.37
C ARG A 9 1.54 21.25 -40.18
N ARG A 10 2.07 22.42 -39.81
CA ARG A 10 1.32 23.45 -39.08
C ARG A 10 1.07 24.62 -40.03
N GLU A 11 -0.21 24.89 -40.25
CA GLU A 11 -0.67 26.12 -40.90
C GLU A 11 -0.64 27.28 -39.89
N GLY A 12 -0.13 28.42 -40.35
CA GLY A 12 -0.55 29.78 -39.97
C GLY A 12 -0.30 30.27 -38.55
N LEU A 13 0.64 31.22 -38.40
CA LEU A 13 0.33 32.64 -38.12
C LEU A 13 1.62 33.42 -37.74
N GLY A 14 1.86 34.53 -38.46
CA GLY A 14 2.39 35.78 -37.91
C GLY A 14 3.89 35.95 -37.77
N GLU A 15 4.50 36.66 -38.72
CA GLU A 15 5.83 37.28 -38.59
C GLU A 15 5.84 38.38 -37.51
N GLY A 16 6.92 38.44 -36.73
CA GLY A 16 7.20 39.50 -35.75
C GLY A 16 8.67 39.46 -35.34
N GLU A 17 9.32 40.62 -35.40
CA GLU A 17 10.77 40.85 -35.45
C GLU A 17 11.60 40.37 -34.25
N CYS A 18 12.86 40.03 -34.54
CA CYS A 18 13.93 39.82 -33.58
C CYS A 18 14.38 41.16 -32.97
N ASP A 19 14.45 41.22 -31.64
CA ASP A 19 15.33 42.16 -30.95
C ASP A 19 16.08 41.47 -29.80
N SER A 20 17.20 42.08 -29.48
CA SER A 20 18.44 41.54 -28.96
C SER A 20 18.57 41.60 -27.44
N GLY A 21 19.26 40.61 -26.87
CA GLY A 21 19.99 40.75 -25.61
C GLY A 21 19.29 40.28 -24.33
N LYS A 22 19.73 39.12 -23.81
CA LYS A 22 20.30 38.93 -22.46
C LYS A 22 20.51 37.45 -22.16
N GLU A 23 21.76 37.09 -21.89
CA GLU A 23 22.14 35.80 -21.30
C GLU A 23 21.59 35.68 -19.88
N ILE A 24 20.83 34.61 -19.61
CA ILE A 24 20.80 33.96 -18.30
C ILE A 24 20.62 32.46 -18.55
N GLY A 25 21.69 31.69 -18.39
CA GLY A 25 21.68 30.24 -18.60
C GLY A 25 20.82 29.55 -17.53
N SER A 26 19.69 28.99 -17.97
CA SER A 26 18.95 27.97 -17.22
C SER A 26 18.98 26.68 -18.04
N TYR A 27 19.61 25.66 -17.46
CA TYR A 27 19.67 24.32 -18.04
C TYR A 27 18.34 23.63 -17.74
N CYS A 28 17.47 23.49 -18.74
CA CYS A 28 16.35 22.54 -18.71
C CYS A 28 16.89 21.16 -19.13
N PRO A 29 16.73 20.09 -18.34
CA PRO A 29 16.93 18.75 -18.87
C PRO A 29 15.65 18.30 -19.60
N ASP A 30 15.84 17.93 -20.85
CA ASP A 30 14.86 17.34 -21.74
C ASP A 30 14.06 16.22 -21.06
N MET A 31 12.73 16.25 -21.23
CA MET A 31 11.82 15.15 -20.91
C MET A 31 12.19 13.92 -21.75
N ALA A 32 12.91 12.98 -21.15
CA ALA A 32 12.98 11.62 -21.65
C ALA A 32 11.59 10.98 -21.46
N SER A 33 10.90 10.72 -22.57
CA SER A 33 9.66 9.94 -22.58
C SER A 33 10.01 8.49 -22.21
N ALA A 34 9.60 8.07 -21.01
CA ALA A 34 9.63 6.66 -20.61
C ALA A 34 8.55 5.89 -21.40
N PRO A 35 8.86 4.70 -21.96
CA PRO A 35 7.86 3.90 -22.66
C PRO A 35 6.91 3.27 -21.63
N ILE A 36 5.71 3.83 -21.52
CA ILE A 36 4.58 3.20 -20.80
C ILE A 36 4.29 1.86 -21.48
N ARG A 37 4.48 0.74 -20.78
CA ARG A 37 4.09 -0.58 -21.27
C ARG A 37 2.59 -0.76 -21.09
N LEU A 38 1.85 -0.59 -22.18
CA LEU A 38 0.44 -0.98 -22.28
C LEU A 38 0.32 -2.49 -22.46
N GLY A 39 -0.39 -3.17 -21.56
CA GLY A 39 -0.79 -4.57 -21.76
C GLY A 39 -1.73 -4.69 -22.95
N LEU A 40 -1.39 -5.55 -23.92
CA LEU A 40 -2.20 -5.79 -25.12
C LEU A 40 -3.37 -6.75 -24.81
N LYS A 41 -4.61 -6.28 -24.98
CA LYS A 41 -5.81 -7.14 -25.03
C LYS A 41 -5.89 -7.85 -26.39
N PHE A 42 -5.80 -9.18 -26.43
CA PHE A 42 -6.22 -9.95 -27.61
C PHE A 42 -7.74 -10.05 -27.64
N ALA A 43 -8.37 -9.26 -28.50
CA ALA A 43 -9.80 -9.38 -28.80
C ALA A 43 -10.02 -10.50 -29.83
N ASN A 44 -10.80 -11.51 -29.46
CA ASN A 44 -11.21 -12.60 -30.34
C ASN A 44 -12.26 -12.10 -31.35
N GLY A 45 -11.98 -12.18 -32.66
CA GLY A 45 -12.95 -11.78 -33.68
C GLY A 45 -12.52 -11.97 -35.14
N LYS A 46 -12.85 -13.14 -35.70
CA LYS A 46 -13.15 -13.46 -37.11
C LYS A 46 -12.05 -13.31 -38.19
N ASN A 47 -11.60 -14.49 -38.65
CA ASN A 47 -11.14 -14.85 -40.00
C ASN A 47 -10.99 -13.73 -41.05
N VAL A 48 -9.74 -13.36 -41.33
CA VAL A 48 -9.27 -13.08 -42.70
C VAL A 48 -7.87 -13.69 -42.84
N ALA A 49 -7.74 -14.60 -43.80
CA ALA A 49 -6.49 -15.25 -44.14
C ALA A 49 -5.53 -14.25 -44.81
N SER A 50 -4.33 -14.07 -44.24
CA SER A 50 -3.17 -13.60 -44.98
C SER A 50 -1.95 -14.42 -44.60
N LYS A 51 -1.49 -15.20 -45.59
CA LYS A 51 -0.22 -15.94 -45.56
C LYS A 51 0.93 -15.00 -45.20
N VAL A 52 1.61 -15.27 -44.10
CA VAL A 52 2.98 -14.79 -43.86
C VAL A 52 3.85 -15.99 -43.52
N ILE A 53 4.57 -16.42 -44.57
CA ILE A 53 5.87 -17.10 -44.64
C ILE A 53 6.39 -17.72 -43.33
N LEU A 54 6.30 -19.05 -43.27
CA LEU A 54 7.10 -19.94 -42.41
C LEU A 54 8.52 -20.07 -42.99
N SER A 55 9.50 -19.54 -42.26
CA SER A 55 10.95 -19.82 -42.36
C SER A 55 11.60 -18.86 -41.35
N THR A 56 12.33 -19.22 -40.30
CA THR A 56 13.45 -20.16 -40.22
C THR A 56 13.88 -20.26 -38.76
N LYS A 57 14.27 -21.46 -38.32
CA LYS A 57 15.02 -21.82 -37.09
C LYS A 57 14.34 -21.50 -35.75
N PHE A 58 13.88 -22.58 -35.11
CA PHE A 58 13.77 -22.66 -33.65
C PHE A 58 15.13 -22.29 -33.05
N GLY A 59 15.26 -21.02 -32.66
CA GLY A 59 16.21 -20.60 -31.65
C GLY A 59 15.75 -21.21 -30.33
N GLN A 60 16.70 -21.85 -29.66
CA GLN A 60 16.71 -22.22 -28.25
C GLN A 60 15.62 -21.50 -27.44
N LEU A 61 14.72 -22.25 -26.80
CA LEU A 61 13.88 -21.71 -25.74
C LEU A 61 14.84 -21.08 -24.72
N ASP A 62 14.92 -19.75 -24.73
CA ASP A 62 15.45 -19.03 -23.58
C ASP A 62 14.58 -19.48 -22.41
N ILE A 63 15.19 -20.23 -21.49
CA ILE A 63 14.58 -20.51 -20.20
C ILE A 63 14.29 -19.13 -19.62
N LEU A 64 13.02 -18.74 -19.62
CA LEU A 64 12.57 -17.53 -18.95
C LEU A 64 13.05 -17.67 -17.50
N THR A 65 14.07 -16.92 -17.11
CA THR A 65 14.43 -16.70 -15.72
C THR A 65 13.30 -15.86 -15.13
N ALA A 66 12.22 -16.53 -14.75
CA ALA A 66 11.10 -15.93 -14.05
C ALA A 66 11.59 -15.52 -12.66
N GLY A 67 11.55 -14.22 -12.36
CA GLY A 67 11.94 -13.71 -11.04
C GLY A 67 10.85 -13.90 -9.97
N ILE A 68 9.66 -14.37 -10.36
CA ILE A 68 8.55 -14.81 -9.50
C ILE A 68 7.89 -16.00 -10.21
N THR A 69 7.55 -17.07 -9.48
CA THR A 69 6.90 -18.27 -10.03
C THR A 69 5.58 -18.58 -9.33
N GLY A 70 4.51 -18.77 -10.11
CA GLY A 70 3.22 -19.25 -9.63
C GLY A 70 3.27 -20.71 -9.20
N ARG A 71 2.24 -21.14 -8.46
CA ARG A 71 2.15 -22.49 -7.89
C ARG A 71 2.34 -23.59 -8.94
N THR A 72 1.78 -23.42 -10.13
CA THR A 72 1.82 -24.44 -11.21
C THR A 72 3.16 -24.50 -11.94
N ALA A 73 3.93 -23.40 -11.92
CA ALA A 73 5.19 -23.29 -12.64
C ALA A 73 6.40 -23.78 -11.83
N ARG A 74 6.27 -23.98 -10.50
CA ARG A 74 7.37 -24.43 -9.64
C ARG A 74 7.66 -25.91 -9.82
N THR A 75 8.90 -26.23 -10.20
CA THR A 75 9.34 -27.59 -10.49
C THR A 75 9.73 -28.39 -9.24
N GLY A 76 9.69 -27.79 -8.04
CA GLY A 76 10.01 -28.46 -6.77
C GLY A 76 11.50 -28.73 -6.56
N ASP A 77 12.35 -28.33 -7.51
CA ASP A 77 13.81 -28.48 -7.45
C ASP A 77 14.51 -27.37 -6.63
N GLU A 78 13.73 -26.44 -6.07
CA GLU A 78 14.24 -25.34 -5.25
C GLU A 78 14.81 -25.86 -3.91
N PRO A 79 15.95 -25.31 -3.44
CA PRO A 79 16.49 -25.70 -2.15
C PRO A 79 15.48 -25.43 -1.02
N PRO A 80 15.31 -26.36 -0.07
CA PRO A 80 14.29 -26.22 0.96
C PRO A 80 14.57 -25.00 1.84
N LYS A 81 13.61 -24.07 1.88
CA LYS A 81 13.69 -22.88 2.73
C LYS A 81 13.86 -23.25 4.21
N PRO A 82 14.61 -22.47 5.00
CA PRO A 82 14.59 -22.60 6.45
C PRO A 82 13.16 -22.44 6.98
N LYS A 83 12.79 -23.23 7.99
CA LYS A 83 11.47 -23.14 8.62
C LYS A 83 11.13 -21.68 8.99
N PRO A 84 9.92 -21.18 8.69
CA PRO A 84 9.50 -19.82 9.06
C PRO A 84 9.77 -19.53 10.53
N TRP A 85 10.37 -18.38 10.81
CA TRP A 85 10.69 -18.01 12.19
C TRP A 85 9.41 -17.59 12.94
N PRO A 86 9.15 -18.07 14.17
CA PRO A 86 7.95 -17.71 14.93
C PRO A 86 8.08 -16.30 15.56
N TYR A 87 8.20 -15.28 14.71
CA TYR A 87 8.51 -13.89 15.09
C TYR A 87 7.49 -13.27 16.03
N ILE A 88 6.22 -13.69 15.92
CA ILE A 88 5.14 -13.20 16.78
C ILE A 88 5.35 -13.59 18.25
N GLU A 89 5.91 -14.76 18.52
CA GLU A 89 6.07 -15.30 19.88
C GLU A 89 7.46 -15.05 20.45
N LYS A 90 8.49 -15.18 19.62
CA LYS A 90 9.90 -15.21 20.06
C LYS A 90 10.67 -13.92 19.79
N GLY A 91 10.17 -13.01 18.95
CA GLY A 91 10.96 -11.88 18.46
C GLY A 91 12.23 -12.34 17.71
N TYR A 92 13.16 -11.44 17.43
CA TYR A 92 14.43 -11.71 16.72
C TYR A 92 15.61 -11.03 17.44
N SER A 93 16.01 -11.57 18.59
CA SER A 93 17.00 -10.97 19.47
C SER A 93 18.42 -10.89 18.86
N ASN A 94 19.32 -10.11 19.50
CA ASN A 94 20.72 -10.02 19.06
C ASN A 94 21.44 -11.37 19.03
N TRP A 95 21.10 -12.31 19.92
CA TRP A 95 21.62 -13.68 19.85
C TRP A 95 21.12 -14.42 18.60
N THR A 96 19.85 -14.21 18.25
CA THR A 96 19.24 -14.78 17.05
C THR A 96 19.89 -14.21 15.79
N PHE A 97 20.22 -12.92 15.79
CA PHE A 97 20.93 -12.24 14.70
C PHE A 97 22.26 -12.93 14.32
N TRP A 98 23.01 -13.43 15.31
CA TRP A 98 24.28 -14.12 15.05
C TRP A 98 24.13 -15.53 14.46
N ILE A 99 23.01 -16.21 14.72
CA ILE A 99 22.81 -17.63 14.33
C ILE A 99 21.80 -17.84 13.20
N ASP A 100 20.88 -16.88 12.98
CA ASP A 100 19.78 -16.97 12.02
C ASP A 100 19.78 -15.80 11.03
N LYS A 101 20.79 -15.83 10.14
CA LYS A 101 20.93 -14.92 8.99
C LYS A 101 19.68 -14.85 8.12
N THR A 102 19.46 -13.73 7.44
CA THR A 102 18.15 -13.42 6.84
C THR A 102 18.03 -13.80 5.37
N LEU A 103 19.05 -13.54 4.56
CA LEU A 103 19.04 -13.77 3.11
C LEU A 103 18.94 -15.25 2.73
N LYS A 104 19.32 -16.18 3.61
CA LYS A 104 19.10 -17.63 3.39
C LYS A 104 17.62 -18.02 3.29
N ARG A 105 16.70 -17.12 3.66
CA ARG A 105 15.24 -17.30 3.53
C ARG A 105 14.70 -16.71 2.22
N PHE A 106 15.47 -15.83 1.60
CA PHE A 106 15.04 -15.05 0.45
C PHE A 106 15.26 -15.88 -0.82
N ASP A 107 14.31 -15.75 -1.72
CA ASP A 107 14.28 -16.36 -3.04
C ASP A 107 13.54 -15.44 -4.01
N ASP A 108 13.32 -15.93 -5.22
CA ASP A 108 12.59 -15.26 -6.29
C ASP A 108 11.17 -14.85 -5.83
N ASN A 109 10.51 -15.70 -5.04
CA ASN A 109 9.17 -15.45 -4.51
C ASN A 109 9.14 -14.60 -3.22
N THR A 110 10.28 -14.10 -2.76
CA THR A 110 10.36 -13.16 -1.63
C THR A 110 10.18 -11.74 -2.16
N ARG A 111 8.94 -11.39 -2.51
CA ARG A 111 8.60 -10.08 -3.11
C ARG A 111 7.40 -9.44 -2.42
N LEU A 112 7.37 -8.12 -2.45
CA LEU A 112 6.32 -7.28 -1.90
C LEU A 112 5.57 -6.60 -3.03
N ILE A 113 4.32 -6.99 -3.24
CA ILE A 113 3.45 -6.52 -4.32
C ILE A 113 2.32 -5.70 -3.73
N THR A 114 1.99 -4.56 -4.33
CA THR A 114 0.82 -3.75 -3.94
C THR A 114 -0.16 -3.62 -5.09
N VAL A 115 -1.42 -3.99 -4.86
CA VAL A 115 -2.52 -3.79 -5.81
C VAL A 115 -3.18 -2.45 -5.52
N GLU A 116 -3.14 -1.56 -6.51
CA GLU A 116 -3.54 -0.16 -6.43
C GLU A 116 -4.66 0.15 -7.43
N GLY A 117 -5.39 1.23 -7.19
CA GLY A 117 -6.46 1.68 -8.07
C GLY A 117 -7.58 2.44 -7.36
N PRO A 118 -8.52 3.01 -8.13
CA PRO A 118 -9.65 3.76 -7.58
C PRO A 118 -10.57 2.86 -6.74
N PRO A 119 -11.46 3.45 -5.91
CA PRO A 119 -12.44 2.67 -5.15
C PRO A 119 -13.41 1.93 -6.08
N ALA A 120 -14.09 0.90 -5.55
CA ALA A 120 -15.13 0.14 -6.28
C ALA A 120 -14.73 -0.54 -7.62
N VAL A 121 -13.45 -0.88 -7.84
CA VAL A 121 -12.99 -1.65 -9.03
C VAL A 121 -12.69 -3.13 -8.78
N GLY A 122 -12.94 -3.63 -7.55
CA GLY A 122 -12.75 -5.06 -7.23
C GLY A 122 -11.32 -5.47 -6.85
N LYS A 123 -10.47 -4.53 -6.43
CA LYS A 123 -9.07 -4.75 -6.02
C LYS A 123 -8.89 -5.93 -5.05
N SER A 124 -9.76 -6.06 -4.04
CA SER A 124 -9.65 -7.13 -3.05
C SER A 124 -9.76 -8.53 -3.65
N ALA A 125 -10.50 -8.69 -4.75
CA ALA A 125 -10.60 -9.97 -5.46
C ALA A 125 -9.30 -10.27 -6.21
N VAL A 126 -8.78 -9.28 -6.94
CA VAL A 126 -7.52 -9.38 -7.70
C VAL A 126 -6.35 -9.66 -6.75
N ALA A 127 -6.21 -8.89 -5.67
CA ALA A 127 -5.13 -9.04 -4.71
C ALA A 127 -5.15 -10.41 -4.00
N ARG A 128 -6.35 -10.93 -3.69
CA ARG A 128 -6.49 -12.26 -3.09
C ARG A 128 -6.13 -13.37 -4.07
N ALA A 129 -6.67 -13.32 -5.29
CA ALA A 129 -6.38 -14.32 -6.32
C ALA A 129 -4.88 -14.32 -6.69
N LEU A 130 -4.27 -13.14 -6.85
CA LEU A 130 -2.84 -13.01 -7.07
C LEU A 130 -2.01 -13.62 -5.93
N ALA A 131 -2.40 -13.39 -4.68
CA ALA A 131 -1.74 -14.00 -3.54
C ALA A 131 -1.89 -15.53 -3.50
N GLU A 132 -3.06 -16.04 -3.85
CA GLU A 132 -3.33 -17.49 -3.88
C GLU A 132 -2.52 -18.21 -4.97
N GLU A 133 -2.42 -17.63 -6.17
CA GLU A 133 -1.66 -18.19 -7.29
C GLU A 133 -0.15 -18.15 -7.08
N LEU A 134 0.36 -17.05 -6.49
CA LEU A 134 1.78 -16.90 -6.16
C LEU A 134 2.17 -17.56 -4.82
N GLU A 135 1.21 -18.07 -4.05
CA GLU A 135 1.39 -18.53 -2.66
C GLU A 135 1.97 -17.48 -1.71
N PHE A 136 1.63 -16.22 -1.96
CA PHE A 136 2.02 -15.10 -1.13
C PHE A 136 1.02 -14.92 0.02
N GLN A 137 1.48 -14.29 1.10
CA GLN A 137 0.58 -13.90 2.17
C GLN A 137 -0.23 -12.68 1.74
N TYR A 138 -1.56 -12.82 1.72
CA TYR A 138 -2.47 -11.70 1.44
C TYR A 138 -2.66 -10.84 2.69
N PHE A 139 -2.51 -9.53 2.52
CA PHE A 139 -2.83 -8.50 3.50
C PHE A 139 -4.01 -7.67 2.98
N PRO A 140 -5.18 -7.72 3.64
CA PRO A 140 -6.40 -7.06 3.17
C PRO A 140 -6.36 -5.55 3.34
N MET A 141 -7.26 -4.82 2.68
CA MET A 141 -7.39 -3.37 2.87
C MET A 141 -7.52 -2.98 4.35
N VAL A 142 -6.77 -1.95 4.75
CA VAL A 142 -6.88 -1.32 6.06
C VAL A 142 -8.20 -0.58 6.19
N THR A 143 -8.85 -0.76 7.34
CA THR A 143 -10.04 -0.01 7.74
C THR A 143 -9.96 0.56 9.16
N MET A 144 -10.85 1.49 9.51
CA MET A 144 -10.93 2.01 10.87
C MET A 144 -11.39 0.97 11.90
N ASP A 145 -11.95 -0.17 11.46
CA ASP A 145 -12.27 -1.29 12.36
C ASP A 145 -11.02 -1.81 13.09
N TYR A 146 -9.83 -1.72 12.49
CA TYR A 146 -8.56 -2.09 13.15
C TYR A 146 -8.26 -1.24 14.39
N GLU A 147 -8.75 0.00 14.43
CA GLU A 147 -8.52 0.94 15.52
C GLU A 147 -9.67 0.97 16.54
N TYR A 148 -10.90 0.80 16.05
CA TYR A 148 -12.13 1.00 16.83
C TYR A 148 -12.67 -0.28 17.46
N ILE A 149 -12.25 -1.46 16.98
CA ILE A 149 -12.59 -2.74 17.59
C ILE A 149 -11.38 -3.23 18.38
N ASN A 150 -11.54 -3.40 19.69
CA ASN A 150 -10.45 -3.89 20.53
C ASN A 150 -10.25 -5.41 20.38
N SER A 151 -9.18 -5.95 20.99
CA SER A 151 -8.82 -7.36 20.89
C SER A 151 -9.88 -8.33 21.43
N TYR A 152 -10.77 -7.86 22.31
CA TYR A 152 -11.90 -8.63 22.86
C TYR A 152 -13.16 -8.52 22.01
N GLY A 153 -13.13 -7.78 20.89
CA GLY A 153 -14.24 -7.61 19.97
C GLY A 153 -15.25 -6.54 20.37
N PHE A 154 -14.94 -5.69 21.35
CA PHE A 154 -15.79 -4.55 21.69
C PHE A 154 -15.56 -3.40 20.70
N ASP A 155 -16.63 -2.91 20.08
CA ASP A 155 -16.62 -1.78 19.16
C ASP A 155 -16.92 -0.47 19.91
N ILE A 156 -15.93 0.42 19.99
CA ILE A 156 -16.03 1.68 20.73
C ILE A 156 -17.01 2.67 20.10
N ARG A 157 -17.33 2.55 18.81
CA ARG A 157 -18.32 3.41 18.14
C ARG A 157 -19.73 3.24 18.71
N THR A 158 -20.01 2.10 19.35
CA THR A 158 -21.32 1.84 19.99
C THR A 158 -21.66 2.84 21.10
N VAL A 159 -20.67 3.57 21.62
CA VAL A 159 -20.85 4.60 22.65
C VAL A 159 -20.73 6.03 22.13
N ASP A 160 -20.66 6.25 20.81
CA ASP A 160 -20.58 7.59 20.19
C ASP A 160 -21.62 8.58 20.74
N GLY A 161 -22.85 8.12 20.96
CA GLY A 161 -23.94 8.96 21.48
C GLY A 161 -23.74 9.47 22.91
N LYS A 162 -22.76 8.95 23.65
CA LYS A 162 -22.40 9.40 25.00
C LYS A 162 -21.22 10.38 25.00
N LEU A 163 -20.56 10.56 23.86
CA LEU A 163 -19.35 11.35 23.73
C LEU A 163 -19.67 12.76 23.19
N PRO A 164 -18.91 13.79 23.64
CA PRO A 164 -18.87 15.08 22.96
C PRO A 164 -18.53 14.90 21.48
N LYS A 165 -18.98 15.83 20.63
CA LYS A 165 -18.86 15.73 19.17
C LYS A 165 -17.39 15.50 18.74
N ALA A 166 -16.46 16.26 19.32
CA ALA A 166 -15.02 16.16 19.05
C ALA A 166 -14.40 14.79 19.42
N CYS A 167 -15.03 14.02 20.30
CA CYS A 167 -14.60 12.68 20.69
C CYS A 167 -15.27 11.56 19.90
N GLN A 168 -16.29 11.87 19.10
CA GLN A 168 -17.01 10.84 18.34
C GLN A 168 -16.14 10.25 17.25
N TYR A 169 -16.26 8.95 17.04
CA TYR A 169 -15.46 8.26 16.06
C TYR A 169 -15.94 8.54 14.64
N CYS A 170 -15.00 8.59 13.71
CA CYS A 170 -15.29 8.77 12.29
C CYS A 170 -14.65 7.62 11.53
N ASP A 171 -15.49 6.75 10.96
CA ASP A 171 -15.05 5.68 10.09
C ASP A 171 -15.32 6.05 8.62
N GLU A 172 -14.88 5.18 7.72
CA GLU A 172 -14.98 5.40 6.28
C GLU A 172 -16.44 5.49 5.83
N ARG A 173 -17.35 4.78 6.49
CA ARG A 173 -18.79 4.86 6.17
C ARG A 173 -19.35 6.22 6.53
N LYS A 174 -19.03 6.74 7.72
CA LYS A 174 -19.39 8.09 8.16
C LYS A 174 -18.76 9.13 7.23
N PHE A 175 -17.49 8.96 6.88
CA PHE A 175 -16.82 9.82 5.92
C PHE A 175 -17.52 9.82 4.56
N ILE A 176 -17.82 8.65 3.99
CA ILE A 176 -18.55 8.51 2.72
C ILE A 176 -19.90 9.24 2.74
N SER A 177 -20.62 9.16 3.86
CA SER A 177 -21.93 9.80 4.03
C SER A 177 -21.86 11.29 4.35
N ASN A 178 -20.80 11.74 5.02
CA ASN A 178 -20.58 13.10 5.47
C ASN A 178 -19.08 13.47 5.42
N PRO A 179 -18.54 13.81 4.24
CA PRO A 179 -17.12 14.12 4.09
C PRO A 179 -16.65 15.36 4.84
N ARG A 180 -17.58 16.23 5.25
CA ARG A 180 -17.32 17.47 5.98
C ARG A 180 -17.51 17.33 7.49
N ASP A 181 -17.57 16.09 8.00
CA ASP A 181 -17.55 15.86 9.44
C ASP A 181 -16.28 16.48 10.06
N GLU A 182 -16.41 17.02 11.27
CA GLU A 182 -15.30 17.64 11.98
C GLU A 182 -14.14 16.66 12.22
N ASN A 183 -14.44 15.37 12.41
CA ASN A 183 -13.47 14.32 12.73
C ASN A 183 -12.96 13.57 11.48
N ALA A 184 -13.41 13.94 10.28
CA ALA A 184 -12.91 13.38 9.03
C ALA A 184 -11.38 13.52 8.84
N PRO A 185 -10.72 14.64 9.19
CA PRO A 185 -9.27 14.76 9.10
C PRO A 185 -8.56 13.77 10.04
N ALA A 186 -9.04 13.63 11.27
CA ALA A 186 -8.47 12.68 12.23
C ALA A 186 -8.52 11.25 11.69
N MET A 187 -9.63 10.85 11.05
CA MET A 187 -9.74 9.56 10.37
C MET A 187 -8.73 9.41 9.22
N ILE A 188 -8.58 10.41 8.35
CA ILE A 188 -7.61 10.34 7.24
C ILE A 188 -6.18 10.14 7.75
N PHE A 189 -5.83 10.84 8.84
CA PHE A 189 -4.52 10.70 9.49
C PHE A 189 -4.35 9.33 10.15
N ALA A 190 -5.39 8.84 10.81
CA ALA A 190 -5.41 7.51 11.40
C ALA A 190 -5.24 6.41 10.34
N LEU A 191 -5.91 6.51 9.19
CA LEU A 191 -5.76 5.57 8.08
C LEU A 191 -4.32 5.53 7.53
N LEU A 192 -3.63 6.67 7.42
CA LEU A 192 -2.21 6.69 7.06
C LEU A 192 -1.37 5.91 8.08
N ARG A 193 -1.59 6.15 9.38
CA ARG A 193 -0.89 5.45 10.47
C ARG A 193 -1.16 3.95 10.43
N LEU A 194 -2.42 3.53 10.23
CA LEU A 194 -2.80 2.11 10.17
C LEU A 194 -2.23 1.41 8.92
N LYS A 195 -2.21 2.09 7.77
CA LYS A 195 -1.53 1.59 6.55
C LYS A 195 -0.04 1.42 6.77
N TYR A 196 0.59 2.40 7.41
CA TYR A 196 1.99 2.31 7.81
C TYR A 196 2.24 1.12 8.73
N GLU A 197 1.38 0.92 9.71
CA GLU A 197 1.46 -0.22 10.63
C GLU A 197 1.32 -1.57 9.90
N GLN A 198 0.34 -1.70 9.01
CA GLN A 198 0.15 -2.88 8.18
C GLN A 198 1.38 -3.15 7.30
N TYR A 199 1.99 -2.09 6.78
CA TYR A 199 3.16 -2.20 5.92
C TYR A 199 4.38 -2.70 6.69
N ILE A 200 4.60 -2.24 7.93
CA ILE A 200 5.62 -2.81 8.83
C ILE A 200 5.33 -4.30 9.06
N ASP A 201 4.07 -4.66 9.28
CA ASP A 201 3.67 -6.05 9.48
C ASP A 201 3.95 -6.93 8.26
N ALA A 202 3.76 -6.39 7.05
CA ALA A 202 4.12 -7.04 5.79
C ALA A 202 5.64 -7.22 5.65
N LEU A 203 6.44 -6.18 5.90
CA LEU A 203 7.90 -6.28 5.88
C LEU A 203 8.38 -7.29 6.92
N MET A 204 7.89 -7.20 8.16
CA MET A 204 8.21 -8.15 9.22
C MET A 204 7.92 -9.60 8.80
N HIS A 205 6.79 -9.84 8.12
CA HIS A 205 6.46 -11.16 7.59
C HIS A 205 7.48 -11.63 6.54
N VAL A 206 7.77 -10.80 5.53
CA VAL A 206 8.76 -11.09 4.46
C VAL A 206 10.12 -11.44 5.07
N PHE A 207 10.65 -10.58 5.96
CA PHE A 207 11.99 -10.76 6.54
C PHE A 207 12.10 -11.99 7.46
N ASN A 208 11.03 -12.39 8.15
CA ASN A 208 11.06 -13.54 9.06
C ASN A 208 10.74 -14.88 8.40
N THR A 209 10.01 -14.88 7.29
CA THR A 209 9.50 -16.11 6.65
C THR A 209 10.13 -16.37 5.29
N GLY A 210 10.53 -15.34 4.55
CA GLY A 210 10.86 -15.45 3.13
C GLY A 210 9.64 -15.71 2.23
N GLN A 211 8.43 -15.50 2.75
CA GLN A 211 7.20 -15.57 1.96
C GLN A 211 6.87 -14.18 1.41
N GLY A 212 6.61 -14.10 0.10
CA GLY A 212 6.14 -12.87 -0.52
C GLY A 212 4.79 -12.41 0.03
N VAL A 213 4.48 -11.13 -0.16
CA VAL A 213 3.27 -10.49 0.34
C VAL A 213 2.56 -9.72 -0.76
N VAL A 214 1.23 -9.85 -0.81
CA VAL A 214 0.35 -9.00 -1.62
C VAL A 214 -0.49 -8.11 -0.71
N LEU A 215 -0.35 -6.79 -0.86
CA LEU A 215 -1.09 -5.77 -0.14
C LEU A 215 -2.18 -5.16 -1.02
N GLU A 216 -3.35 -4.92 -0.45
CA GLU A 216 -4.37 -4.07 -1.08
C GLU A 216 -4.24 -2.63 -0.60
N ARG A 217 -3.71 -1.75 -1.47
CA ARG A 217 -3.26 -0.38 -1.18
C ARG A 217 -2.14 -0.31 -0.15
N CYS A 218 -1.25 0.67 -0.30
CA CYS A 218 -0.14 0.87 0.63
C CYS A 218 -0.02 2.33 1.13
N SER A 219 0.85 2.52 2.12
CA SER A 219 1.12 3.82 2.75
C SER A 219 1.70 4.85 1.77
N PHE A 220 2.42 4.40 0.75
CA PHE A 220 3.05 5.28 -0.23
C PHE A 220 2.04 5.95 -1.17
N THR A 221 0.94 5.28 -1.47
CA THR A 221 -0.10 5.76 -2.40
C THR A 221 -1.24 6.49 -1.69
N ASP A 222 -1.34 6.39 -0.37
CA ASP A 222 -2.44 6.97 0.41
C ASP A 222 -2.57 8.50 0.27
N VAL A 223 -1.44 9.17 -0.01
CA VAL A 223 -1.40 10.61 -0.26
C VAL A 223 -2.32 11.04 -1.43
N ALA A 224 -2.70 10.13 -2.34
CA ALA A 224 -3.68 10.41 -3.39
C ALA A 224 -5.04 10.83 -2.80
N PHE A 225 -5.47 10.14 -1.75
CA PHE A 225 -6.74 10.40 -1.07
C PHE A 225 -6.70 11.71 -0.29
N ALA A 226 -5.57 12.02 0.35
CA ALA A 226 -5.36 13.27 1.06
C ALA A 226 -5.30 14.47 0.08
N ASP A 227 -4.65 14.32 -1.07
CA ASP A 227 -4.63 15.32 -2.14
C ASP A 227 -6.05 15.62 -2.65
N ALA A 228 -6.78 14.58 -3.03
CA ALA A 228 -8.16 14.71 -3.51
C ALA A 228 -9.05 15.37 -2.44
N ALA A 229 -8.91 14.95 -1.17
CA ALA A 229 -9.66 15.51 -0.05
C ALA A 229 -9.35 17.00 0.18
N ALA A 230 -8.11 17.42 0.01
CA ALA A 230 -7.73 18.82 0.11
C ALA A 230 -8.28 19.65 -1.06
N ARG A 231 -8.25 19.10 -2.28
CA ARG A 231 -8.72 19.79 -3.50
C ARG A 231 -10.21 20.08 -3.47
N VAL A 232 -11.02 19.14 -3.01
CA VAL A 232 -12.48 19.34 -2.88
C VAL A 232 -12.90 20.03 -1.58
N GLY A 233 -11.94 20.35 -0.70
CA GLY A 233 -12.17 21.09 0.55
C GLY A 233 -12.71 20.26 1.72
N TYR A 234 -12.44 18.95 1.76
CA TYR A 234 -12.67 18.11 2.95
C TYR A 234 -11.54 18.27 3.97
N LEU A 235 -10.32 18.45 3.47
CA LEU A 235 -9.16 18.90 4.24
C LEU A 235 -8.87 20.37 3.92
N ASN A 236 -8.47 21.13 4.93
CA ASN A 236 -7.93 22.47 4.73
C ASN A 236 -6.43 22.41 4.39
N LYS A 237 -5.86 23.57 4.01
CA LYS A 237 -4.46 23.67 3.60
C LYS A 237 -3.49 23.26 4.71
N ASN A 238 -3.75 23.64 5.97
CA ASN A 238 -2.87 23.30 7.09
C ASN A 238 -2.90 21.80 7.37
N GLU A 239 -4.08 21.17 7.34
CA GLU A 239 -4.26 19.73 7.49
C GLU A 239 -3.54 18.97 6.38
N ARG A 240 -3.63 19.43 5.12
CA ARG A 240 -2.88 18.84 4.01
C ARG A 240 -1.37 18.93 4.22
N LEU A 241 -0.86 20.08 4.68
CA LEU A 241 0.56 20.24 5.01
C LEU A 241 0.97 19.38 6.21
N GLY A 242 0.11 19.26 7.22
CA GLY A 242 0.30 18.39 8.37
C GLY A 242 0.39 16.92 7.98
N TYR A 243 -0.41 16.50 6.99
CA TYR A 243 -0.36 15.15 6.43
C TYR A 243 1.02 14.87 5.81
N ASP A 244 1.57 15.81 5.03
CA ASP A 244 2.93 15.66 4.49
C ASP A 244 3.99 15.60 5.60
N LYS A 245 3.84 16.37 6.68
CA LYS A 245 4.77 16.32 7.82
C LYS A 245 4.82 14.91 8.43
N HIS A 246 3.66 14.28 8.68
CA HIS A 246 3.62 12.90 9.16
C HIS A 246 4.17 11.91 8.14
N ARG A 247 3.74 12.00 6.87
CA ARG A 247 4.22 11.13 5.79
C ARG A 247 5.75 11.17 5.68
N ASN A 248 6.32 12.37 5.65
CA ASN A 248 7.76 12.57 5.46
C ASN A 248 8.57 12.20 6.70
N ALA A 249 7.96 12.18 7.89
CA ALA A 249 8.58 11.68 9.10
C ALA A 249 8.57 10.14 9.17
N ALA A 250 7.50 9.49 8.71
CA ALA A 250 7.30 8.06 8.90
C ALA A 250 7.82 7.20 7.74
N LEU A 251 7.52 7.56 6.49
CA LEU A 251 7.80 6.71 5.32
C LEU A 251 9.28 6.40 5.02
N PRO A 252 10.26 7.27 5.35
CA PRO A 252 11.67 6.97 5.05
C PRO A 252 12.20 5.67 5.67
N ASP A 253 11.58 5.16 6.74
CA ASP A 253 11.98 3.91 7.41
C ASP A 253 11.40 2.64 6.74
N LEU A 254 10.58 2.77 5.70
CA LEU A 254 9.98 1.64 4.98
C LEU A 254 10.67 1.39 3.64
N LEU A 255 10.90 0.12 3.31
CA LEU A 255 11.30 -0.29 1.97
C LEU A 255 10.11 -0.15 1.02
N ARG A 256 10.26 0.53 -0.11
CA ARG A 256 9.20 0.65 -1.13
C ARG A 256 8.88 -0.71 -1.77
N PRO A 257 7.68 -0.93 -2.36
CA PRO A 257 7.31 -2.23 -2.91
C PRO A 257 8.19 -2.62 -4.10
N HIS A 258 8.26 -3.92 -4.42
CA HIS A 258 8.94 -4.39 -5.62
C HIS A 258 8.08 -4.13 -6.87
N LEU A 259 6.77 -4.36 -6.74
CA LEU A 259 5.84 -4.28 -7.86
C LEU A 259 4.55 -3.59 -7.43
N ILE A 260 4.11 -2.67 -8.28
CA ILE A 260 2.81 -2.02 -8.19
C ILE A 260 1.96 -2.50 -9.35
N VAL A 261 0.83 -3.12 -9.02
CA VAL A 261 -0.20 -3.50 -9.99
C VAL A 261 -1.31 -2.46 -9.90
N TYR A 262 -1.40 -1.55 -10.86
CA TYR A 262 -2.39 -0.49 -10.90
C TYR A 262 -3.56 -0.87 -11.83
N LEU A 263 -4.76 -0.95 -11.25
CA LEU A 263 -6.00 -1.19 -11.98
C LEU A 263 -6.62 0.16 -12.37
N ASP A 264 -6.44 0.57 -13.62
CA ASP A 264 -6.92 1.85 -14.13
C ASP A 264 -8.39 1.75 -14.54
N ALA A 265 -9.25 2.62 -13.99
CA ALA A 265 -10.65 2.70 -14.38
C ALA A 265 -11.10 4.15 -14.42
N SER A 266 -11.94 4.49 -15.39
CA SER A 266 -12.45 5.85 -15.52
C SER A 266 -13.37 6.22 -14.35
N VAL A 267 -13.45 7.52 -14.05
CA VAL A 267 -14.40 8.07 -13.07
C VAL A 267 -15.83 7.60 -13.34
N ASP A 268 -16.25 7.56 -14.60
CA ASP A 268 -17.59 7.09 -14.99
C ASP A 268 -17.82 5.62 -14.62
N THR A 269 -16.83 4.76 -14.86
CA THR A 269 -16.89 3.35 -14.47
C THR A 269 -17.03 3.23 -12.95
N VAL A 270 -16.22 3.97 -12.20
CA VAL A 270 -16.23 3.96 -10.73
C VAL A 270 -17.59 4.44 -10.19
N LEU A 271 -18.12 5.55 -10.70
CA LEU A 271 -19.44 6.07 -10.34
C LEU A 271 -20.56 5.07 -10.66
N ASN A 272 -20.48 4.39 -11.81
CA ASN A 272 -21.44 3.35 -12.17
C ASN A 272 -21.36 2.13 -11.26
N ASN A 273 -20.16 1.76 -10.80
CA ASN A 273 -19.98 0.67 -9.85
C ASN A 273 -20.56 1.00 -8.47
N PHE A 274 -20.39 2.25 -7.99
CA PHE A 274 -21.06 2.71 -6.77
C PHE A 274 -22.59 2.61 -6.87
N LYS A 275 -23.17 3.08 -7.99
CA LYS A 275 -24.61 2.97 -8.24
C LYS A 275 -25.08 1.51 -8.23
N LYS A 276 -24.35 0.59 -8.88
CA LYS A 276 -24.65 -0.85 -8.89
C LYS A 276 -24.57 -1.49 -7.51
N ARG A 277 -23.66 -1.01 -6.65
CA ARG A 277 -23.47 -1.53 -5.30
C ARG A 277 -24.66 -1.23 -4.37
N GLY A 278 -25.41 -0.16 -4.66
CA GLY A 278 -26.70 0.11 -4.01
C GLY A 278 -26.61 0.53 -2.54
N LEU A 279 -25.51 1.14 -2.09
CA LEU A 279 -25.31 1.59 -0.71
C LEU A 279 -25.84 3.01 -0.42
N GLY A 280 -26.59 3.59 -1.35
CA GLY A 280 -27.08 4.96 -1.27
C GLY A 280 -26.13 5.99 -1.87
N GLU A 281 -26.34 7.25 -1.53
CA GLU A 281 -25.53 8.36 -2.03
C GLU A 281 -24.18 8.44 -1.30
N GLU A 282 -23.10 8.14 -2.03
CA GLU A 282 -21.72 8.22 -1.55
C GLU A 282 -21.18 9.64 -1.76
N LYS A 283 -21.54 10.58 -0.87
CA LYS A 283 -21.29 12.02 -1.03
C LYS A 283 -19.81 12.39 -1.18
N THR A 284 -18.91 11.61 -0.58
CA THR A 284 -17.46 11.78 -0.69
C THR A 284 -16.96 11.50 -2.11
N TYR A 285 -17.41 10.40 -2.71
CA TYR A 285 -16.93 9.95 -4.02
C TYR A 285 -17.74 10.58 -5.15
N ASN A 286 -17.80 11.91 -5.17
CA ASN A 286 -18.34 12.66 -6.30
C ASN A 286 -17.32 12.72 -7.46
N ALA A 287 -17.78 13.21 -8.61
CA ALA A 287 -16.97 13.27 -9.83
C ALA A 287 -15.68 14.11 -9.64
N ASP A 288 -15.76 15.23 -8.93
CA ASP A 288 -14.61 16.11 -8.68
C ASP A 288 -13.55 15.39 -7.83
N TYR A 289 -13.97 14.75 -6.73
CA TYR A 289 -13.07 13.99 -5.86
C TYR A 289 -12.39 12.83 -6.59
N LEU A 290 -13.15 12.07 -7.39
CA LEU A 290 -12.61 10.94 -8.15
C LEU A 290 -11.67 11.39 -9.27
N THR A 291 -11.95 12.52 -9.91
CA THR A 291 -11.07 13.11 -10.94
C THR A 291 -9.74 13.55 -10.32
N GLU A 292 -9.78 14.27 -9.19
CA GLU A 292 -8.56 14.67 -8.47
C GLU A 292 -7.77 13.47 -7.94
N LEU A 293 -8.47 12.41 -7.52
CA LEU A 293 -7.84 11.16 -7.09
C LEU A 293 -7.11 10.49 -8.26
N GLU A 294 -7.76 10.36 -9.41
CA GLU A 294 -7.17 9.80 -10.63
C GLU A 294 -5.94 10.60 -11.07
N ASP A 295 -6.06 11.93 -11.10
CA ASP A 295 -4.97 12.83 -11.47
C ASP A 295 -3.79 12.73 -10.50
N SER A 296 -4.04 12.64 -9.19
CA SER A 296 -2.97 12.49 -8.19
C SER A 296 -2.23 11.15 -8.34
N TYR A 297 -2.95 10.05 -8.58
CA TYR A 297 -2.35 8.75 -8.88
C TYR A 297 -1.47 8.82 -10.14
N LYS A 298 -2.05 9.22 -11.28
CA LYS A 298 -1.39 9.14 -12.59
C LYS A 298 -0.25 10.12 -12.76
N ARG A 299 -0.41 11.36 -12.32
CA ARG A 299 0.57 12.43 -12.62
C ARG A 299 1.71 12.53 -11.61
N ARG A 300 1.50 12.04 -10.38
CA ARG A 300 2.45 12.23 -9.29
C ARG A 300 2.93 10.92 -8.70
N ILE A 301 2.02 10.15 -8.13
CA ILE A 301 2.38 9.03 -7.26
C ILE A 301 2.96 7.86 -8.05
N LEU A 302 2.32 7.46 -9.14
CA LEU A 302 2.81 6.36 -9.97
C LEU A 302 4.14 6.71 -10.63
N VAL A 303 4.30 7.97 -11.09
CA VAL A 303 5.56 8.48 -11.67
C VAL A 303 6.70 8.48 -10.63
N GLU A 304 6.41 8.83 -9.38
CA GLU A 304 7.39 8.80 -8.29
C GLU A 304 7.79 7.36 -7.95
N LEU A 305 6.82 6.46 -7.85
CA LEU A 305 7.06 5.07 -7.46
C LEU A 305 7.67 4.23 -8.58
N GLU A 306 7.37 4.50 -9.84
CA GLU A 306 7.96 3.81 -10.99
C GLU A 306 9.48 3.95 -11.02
N LYS A 307 10.05 5.04 -10.50
CA LYS A 307 11.51 5.21 -10.40
C LYS A 307 12.17 4.12 -9.55
N HIS A 308 11.42 3.55 -8.61
CA HIS A 308 11.92 2.53 -7.69
C HIS A 308 11.31 1.14 -7.94
N ALA A 309 10.00 1.03 -8.04
CA ALA A 309 9.27 -0.22 -8.19
C ALA A 309 8.94 -0.51 -9.67
N GLU A 310 8.78 -1.78 -10.03
CA GLU A 310 8.10 -2.12 -11.29
C GLU A 310 6.64 -1.69 -11.24
N LEU A 311 6.11 -1.26 -12.38
CA LEU A 311 4.74 -0.78 -12.50
C LEU A 311 4.05 -1.51 -13.65
N LEU A 312 2.97 -2.24 -13.33
CA LEU A 312 2.04 -2.82 -14.29
C LEU A 312 0.73 -2.05 -14.25
N VAL A 313 0.28 -1.54 -15.40
CA VAL A 313 -0.96 -0.78 -15.53
C VAL A 313 -1.94 -1.55 -16.40
N TYR A 314 -3.13 -1.82 -15.86
CA TYR A 314 -4.19 -2.53 -16.56
C TYR A 314 -5.40 -1.64 -16.78
N ASP A 315 -5.91 -1.60 -18.01
CA ASP A 315 -7.24 -1.03 -18.29
C ASP A 315 -8.33 -1.94 -17.71
N TRP A 316 -8.89 -1.48 -16.59
CA TRP A 316 -9.84 -2.16 -15.72
C TRP A 316 -11.23 -1.53 -15.74
N ASN A 317 -11.59 -0.83 -16.81
CA ASN A 317 -12.96 -0.35 -17.02
C ASN A 317 -13.99 -1.50 -17.06
N THR A 318 -13.55 -2.67 -17.52
CA THR A 318 -14.25 -3.94 -17.36
C THR A 318 -13.30 -4.87 -16.63
N PRO A 319 -13.73 -5.55 -15.54
CA PRO A 319 -12.88 -6.50 -14.84
C PRO A 319 -12.25 -7.51 -15.81
N GLY A 320 -10.92 -7.58 -15.77
CA GLY A 320 -10.13 -8.48 -16.59
C GLY A 320 -9.92 -9.84 -15.94
N ASP A 321 -9.19 -10.69 -16.66
CA ASP A 321 -8.74 -12.01 -16.20
C ASP A 321 -7.54 -11.86 -15.26
N VAL A 322 -7.58 -12.48 -14.07
CA VAL A 322 -6.50 -12.33 -13.09
C VAL A 322 -5.27 -13.14 -13.50
N GLU A 323 -5.50 -14.23 -14.22
CA GLU A 323 -4.53 -15.16 -14.76
C GLU A 323 -3.57 -14.43 -15.71
N ALA A 324 -4.07 -13.51 -16.53
CA ALA A 324 -3.24 -12.64 -17.35
C ALA A 324 -2.33 -11.73 -16.52
N VAL A 325 -2.80 -11.24 -15.37
CA VAL A 325 -1.98 -10.44 -14.45
C VAL A 325 -0.88 -11.32 -13.84
N VAL A 326 -1.20 -12.55 -13.46
CA VAL A 326 -0.22 -13.52 -12.93
C VAL A 326 0.88 -13.81 -13.97
N GLU A 327 0.50 -14.13 -15.21
CA GLU A 327 1.47 -14.39 -16.29
C GLU A 327 2.43 -13.21 -16.51
N ASP A 328 1.91 -11.99 -16.50
CA ASP A 328 2.74 -10.80 -16.69
C ASP A 328 3.66 -10.55 -15.49
N VAL A 329 3.21 -10.85 -14.27
CA VAL A 329 4.04 -10.79 -13.05
C VAL A 329 5.19 -11.80 -13.14
N GLU A 330 4.91 -13.03 -13.58
CA GLU A 330 5.92 -14.10 -13.73
C GLU A 330 6.96 -13.77 -14.81
N ARG A 331 6.57 -13.04 -15.86
CA ARG A 331 7.48 -12.59 -16.93
C ARG A 331 8.47 -11.51 -16.47
N ILE A 332 8.27 -10.89 -15.31
CA ILE A 332 9.18 -9.87 -14.82
C ILE A 332 10.46 -10.52 -14.31
N ASN A 333 11.57 -10.20 -14.97
CA ASN A 333 12.90 -10.51 -14.47
C ASN A 333 13.36 -9.38 -13.52
N PHE A 334 13.26 -9.63 -12.22
CA PHE A 334 13.76 -8.72 -11.18
C PHE A 334 15.29 -8.79 -11.03
N GLU A 335 15.92 -9.92 -11.38
CA GLU A 335 17.36 -10.15 -11.20
C GLU A 335 18.24 -9.17 -12.00
N LYS A 336 17.73 -8.66 -13.13
CA LYS A 336 18.43 -7.62 -13.89
C LYS A 336 18.75 -6.37 -13.05
N TYR A 337 17.97 -6.09 -11.99
CA TYR A 337 18.18 -4.93 -11.12
C TYR A 337 19.22 -5.18 -10.02
N PHE A 338 19.68 -6.43 -9.84
CA PHE A 338 20.67 -6.81 -8.82
C PHE A 338 22.06 -7.11 -9.41
N ILE A 339 22.19 -7.12 -10.76
CA ILE A 339 23.44 -7.42 -11.47
C ILE A 339 24.28 -6.16 -11.74
N ASP A 340 23.66 -5.04 -12.15
CA ASP A 340 24.36 -3.80 -12.50
C ASP A 340 24.21 -2.74 -11.39
N TYR A 341 25.23 -2.62 -10.54
CA TYR A 341 25.31 -1.62 -9.47
C TYR A 341 25.73 -0.25 -10.01
N SER A 342 24.99 0.27 -10.98
CA SER A 342 25.10 1.69 -11.31
C SER A 342 24.51 2.49 -10.15
N TYR A 343 25.34 3.25 -9.44
CA TYR A 343 24.91 4.16 -8.35
C TYR A 343 23.77 5.12 -8.74
N ARG A 344 23.53 5.31 -10.05
CA ARG A 344 22.48 6.17 -10.59
C ARG A 344 21.13 5.50 -10.75
N ASP A 345 21.04 4.17 -10.67
CA ASP A 345 19.77 3.46 -10.84
C ASP A 345 18.99 3.41 -9.52
N GLU A 346 17.82 4.05 -9.50
CA GLU A 346 16.93 4.11 -8.36
C GLU A 346 16.04 2.87 -8.22
N LYS A 347 15.93 2.03 -9.26
CA LYS A 347 15.10 0.82 -9.24
C LYS A 347 15.56 -0.15 -8.16
N MET A 348 14.62 -0.68 -7.38
CA MET A 348 14.85 -1.69 -6.34
C MET A 348 15.92 -1.34 -5.31
N LYS A 349 16.32 -0.06 -5.20
CA LYS A 349 17.46 0.34 -4.36
C LYS A 349 17.35 -0.17 -2.92
N ASP A 350 16.16 -0.04 -2.34
CA ASP A 350 15.83 -0.45 -0.98
C ASP A 350 15.99 -1.96 -0.71
N TRP A 351 16.02 -2.80 -1.76
CA TRP A 351 16.09 -4.27 -1.66
C TRP A 351 17.45 -4.85 -2.06
N ARG A 352 18.39 -4.00 -2.48
CA ARG A 352 19.76 -4.40 -2.87
C ARG A 352 20.62 -4.49 -1.62
N PHE A 353 20.74 -5.69 -1.05
CA PHE A 353 21.61 -5.97 0.09
C PHE A 353 22.99 -6.44 -0.38
N GLU A 354 24.05 -5.76 0.02
CA GLU A 354 25.42 -6.23 -0.23
C GLU A 354 25.82 -7.32 0.76
N LYS A 355 25.26 -7.24 1.97
CA LYS A 355 25.60 -8.11 3.10
C LYS A 355 24.34 -8.58 3.80
N ASP A 356 24.38 -9.80 4.33
CA ASP A 356 23.25 -10.35 5.10
C ASP A 356 22.96 -9.52 6.36
N GLU A 357 23.99 -8.90 6.93
CA GLU A 357 23.87 -8.00 8.07
C GLU A 357 22.85 -6.89 7.83
N GLU A 358 22.80 -6.30 6.63
CA GLU A 358 21.86 -5.23 6.28
C GLU A 358 20.40 -5.72 6.33
N ALA A 359 20.15 -6.88 5.70
CA ALA A 359 18.82 -7.51 5.75
C ALA A 359 18.45 -7.96 7.18
N SER A 360 19.42 -8.42 7.96
CA SER A 360 19.23 -8.84 9.34
C SER A 360 18.99 -7.66 10.29
N GLU A 361 19.58 -6.49 10.05
CA GLU A 361 19.31 -5.25 10.77
C GLU A 361 17.89 -4.76 10.50
N LEU A 362 17.44 -4.78 9.24
CA LEU A 362 16.05 -4.46 8.88
C LEU A 362 15.06 -5.45 9.49
N ARG A 363 15.37 -6.75 9.48
CA ARG A 363 14.58 -7.76 10.18
C ARG A 363 14.46 -7.45 11.67
N TRP A 364 15.54 -7.03 12.31
CA TRP A 364 15.53 -6.64 13.72
C TRP A 364 14.68 -5.39 13.96
N LEU A 365 14.85 -4.37 13.13
CA LEU A 365 14.08 -3.12 13.14
C LEU A 365 12.58 -3.43 13.09
N TYR A 366 12.10 -4.07 12.03
CA TYR A 366 10.67 -4.33 11.88
C TYR A 366 10.10 -5.28 12.95
N THR A 367 10.91 -6.19 13.49
CA THR A 367 10.45 -7.15 14.51
C THR A 367 10.38 -6.55 15.93
N HIS A 368 11.23 -5.58 16.31
CA HIS A 368 11.29 -5.06 17.69
C HIS A 368 10.92 -3.60 17.84
N THR A 369 11.13 -2.79 16.80
CA THR A 369 11.03 -1.34 16.90
C THR A 369 9.76 -0.81 16.27
N LYS A 370 8.75 -1.67 16.02
CA LYS A 370 7.45 -1.24 15.49
C LYS A 370 6.84 -0.09 16.29
N ASP A 371 6.85 -0.15 17.62
CA ASP A 371 6.35 0.95 18.47
C ASP A 371 7.15 2.26 18.30
N ILE A 372 8.46 2.14 18.10
CA ILE A 372 9.35 3.28 17.85
C ILE A 372 9.08 3.87 16.47
N LEU A 373 8.92 3.03 15.44
CA LEU A 373 8.54 3.47 14.09
C LEU A 373 7.17 4.16 14.09
N LEU A 374 6.20 3.65 14.85
CA LEU A 374 4.90 4.30 15.03
C LEU A 374 5.02 5.64 15.76
N SER A 375 6.05 5.84 16.60
CA SER A 375 6.31 7.11 17.26
C SER A 375 6.72 8.23 16.30
N ASN A 376 7.12 7.91 15.06
CA ASN A 376 7.36 8.92 14.01
C ASN A 376 6.11 9.72 13.65
N PHE A 377 4.91 9.24 13.99
CA PHE A 377 3.66 9.99 13.86
C PHE A 377 3.43 11.00 14.99
N ASN A 378 4.25 11.02 16.04
CA ASN A 378 4.17 11.98 17.15
C ASN A 378 4.75 13.36 16.77
N VAL A 379 4.43 13.85 15.58
CA VAL A 379 4.80 15.20 15.12
C VAL A 379 3.71 16.17 15.57
N PRO A 380 4.02 17.21 16.36
CA PRO A 380 3.02 18.20 16.76
C PRO A 380 2.58 19.05 15.55
N LEU A 381 1.27 19.13 15.32
CA LEU A 381 0.61 19.83 14.22
C LEU A 381 -0.25 20.99 14.73
N LEU A 382 0.33 21.90 15.51
CA LEU A 382 -0.37 23.00 16.20
C LEU A 382 -1.27 23.86 15.28
N ASP A 383 -0.96 23.93 13.99
CA ASP A 383 -1.74 24.66 12.97
C ASP A 383 -3.02 23.93 12.51
N CYS A 384 -3.30 22.74 13.04
CA CYS A 384 -4.39 21.84 12.65
C CYS A 384 -5.33 21.58 13.84
N PRO A 385 -6.12 22.57 14.30
CA PRO A 385 -6.91 22.45 15.54
C PRO A 385 -7.96 21.32 15.50
N ARG A 386 -8.49 20.98 14.32
CA ARG A 386 -9.46 19.87 14.13
C ARG A 386 -8.87 18.48 14.40
N LEU A 387 -7.54 18.34 14.47
CA LEU A 387 -6.88 17.09 14.83
C LEU A 387 -6.73 16.92 16.34
N TYR A 388 -7.04 17.96 17.12
CA TYR A 388 -6.88 17.95 18.57
C TYR A 388 -8.23 17.98 19.27
N MET A 389 -8.29 17.28 20.40
CA MET A 389 -9.38 17.38 21.36
C MET A 389 -8.98 18.28 22.52
N SER A 390 -9.98 18.90 23.16
CA SER A 390 -9.76 19.64 24.40
C SER A 390 -9.38 18.70 25.54
N GLY A 391 -8.76 19.24 26.60
CA GLY A 391 -8.42 18.46 27.78
C GLY A 391 -9.67 17.96 28.52
N GLU A 392 -10.72 18.76 28.54
CA GLU A 392 -12.01 18.40 29.12
C GLU A 392 -12.69 17.25 28.36
N ASP A 393 -12.70 17.31 27.03
CA ASP A 393 -13.28 16.26 26.19
C ASP A 393 -12.47 14.96 26.29
N SER A 394 -11.13 15.05 26.31
CA SER A 394 -10.25 13.89 26.53
C SER A 394 -10.55 13.22 27.88
N TYR A 395 -10.75 14.01 28.94
CA TYR A 395 -11.09 13.48 30.26
C TYR A 395 -12.44 12.73 30.27
N VAL A 396 -13.45 13.25 29.55
CA VAL A 396 -14.74 12.55 29.39
C VAL A 396 -14.55 11.22 28.67
N LEU A 397 -13.76 11.20 27.59
CA LEU A 397 -13.48 10.00 26.83
C LEU A 397 -12.74 8.95 27.68
N ASP A 398 -11.70 9.35 28.41
CA ASP A 398 -10.89 8.43 29.21
C ASP A 398 -11.70 7.81 30.37
N ASN A 399 -12.49 8.62 31.09
CA ASN A 399 -13.39 8.10 32.12
C ASN A 399 -14.42 7.13 31.54
N LEU A 400 -14.97 7.42 30.35
CA LEU A 400 -15.90 6.50 29.70
C LEU A 400 -15.19 5.19 29.36
N ARG A 401 -13.98 5.25 28.77
CA ARG A 401 -13.18 4.07 28.40
C ARG A 401 -12.92 3.14 29.59
N GLU A 402 -12.62 3.66 30.76
CA GLU A 402 -12.41 2.82 31.96
C GLU A 402 -13.63 1.97 32.35
N THR A 403 -14.83 2.38 31.95
CA THR A 403 -16.07 1.63 32.17
C THR A 403 -16.38 0.59 31.09
N LEU A 404 -15.67 0.62 29.96
CA LEU A 404 -15.96 -0.23 28.80
C LEU A 404 -15.20 -1.57 28.88
N PRO A 405 -15.80 -2.66 28.36
CA PRO A 405 -15.13 -3.95 28.28
C PRO A 405 -13.81 -3.88 27.50
N GLY A 406 -12.72 -4.33 28.12
CA GLY A 406 -11.41 -4.47 27.47
C GLY A 406 -10.57 -3.19 27.39
N TYR A 407 -11.06 -2.07 27.94
CA TYR A 407 -10.31 -0.79 27.98
C TYR A 407 -9.69 -0.48 29.35
N LYS A 408 -10.13 -1.17 30.41
CA LYS A 408 -9.65 -0.93 31.78
C LYS A 408 -8.22 -1.42 32.02
N TYR A 409 -7.83 -2.53 31.39
CA TYR A 409 -6.49 -3.10 31.52
C TYR A 409 -5.89 -3.37 30.14
N VAL A 410 -4.56 -3.42 30.09
CA VAL A 410 -3.80 -3.80 28.90
C VAL A 410 -4.24 -5.18 28.39
N ASP A 411 -4.22 -5.35 27.08
CA ASP A 411 -4.50 -6.61 26.40
C ASP A 411 -3.76 -7.80 27.01
N GLY A 412 -4.53 -8.83 27.36
CA GLY A 412 -4.01 -10.01 28.04
C GLY A 412 -3.99 -9.93 29.57
N PHE A 413 -4.48 -8.85 30.17
CA PHE A 413 -4.55 -8.68 31.63
C PHE A 413 -5.97 -8.34 32.10
N ASN A 414 -7.01 -8.71 31.35
CA ASN A 414 -8.42 -8.47 31.71
C ASN A 414 -9.06 -9.73 32.33
N PRO A 415 -9.05 -9.90 33.68
CA PRO A 415 -9.58 -11.09 34.32
C PRO A 415 -11.08 -11.27 34.07
N ASP A 416 -11.82 -10.15 33.97
CA ASP A 416 -13.27 -10.12 33.71
C ASP A 416 -13.62 -10.65 32.31
N LEU A 417 -12.66 -10.66 31.39
CA LEU A 417 -12.80 -11.17 30.01
C LEU A 417 -12.10 -12.53 29.81
N GLY A 418 -11.69 -13.18 30.91
CA GLY A 418 -11.17 -14.55 30.90
C GLY A 418 -9.65 -14.68 30.78
N ASP A 419 -8.88 -13.58 30.89
CA ASP A 419 -7.43 -13.66 30.89
C ASP A 419 -6.89 -14.35 32.15
N LYS A 420 -6.00 -15.33 31.93
CA LYS A 420 -5.25 -15.99 33.00
C LYS A 420 -3.94 -15.24 33.24
N ILE A 421 -3.84 -14.57 34.38
CA ILE A 421 -2.72 -13.66 34.70
C ILE A 421 -1.50 -14.41 35.29
N MET A 422 -1.71 -15.58 35.91
CA MET A 422 -0.63 -16.39 36.47
C MET A 422 0.36 -16.82 35.38
N LEU A 423 1.65 -16.50 35.59
CA LEU A 423 2.81 -16.84 34.72
C LEU A 423 2.92 -16.05 33.41
N ARG A 424 2.14 -14.98 33.19
CA ARG A 424 2.32 -14.14 32.00
C ARG A 424 3.58 -13.28 32.17
N ASN A 425 4.50 -13.37 31.21
CA ASN A 425 5.78 -12.68 31.28
C ASN A 425 5.55 -11.16 31.14
N PHE A 426 5.72 -10.40 32.24
CA PHE A 426 5.57 -8.93 32.28
C PHE A 426 6.56 -8.22 31.33
N SER A 427 7.58 -8.91 30.84
CA SER A 427 8.53 -8.39 29.84
C SER A 427 7.99 -8.39 28.42
N LYS A 428 6.86 -9.06 28.14
CA LYS A 428 6.11 -8.80 26.90
C LYS A 428 5.57 -7.39 27.05
N ARG A 429 6.40 -6.40 26.68
CA ARG A 429 5.96 -5.02 26.47
C ARG A 429 4.62 -5.12 25.77
N SER A 430 3.61 -4.61 26.45
CA SER A 430 2.30 -4.28 25.92
C SER A 430 2.46 -3.93 24.45
N ARG A 431 2.23 -4.89 23.55
CA ARG A 431 1.82 -4.52 22.19
C ARG A 431 0.62 -3.63 22.42
N THR A 432 0.67 -2.44 21.84
CA THR A 432 -0.34 -1.38 21.89
C THR A 432 -1.73 -1.88 22.29
N LEU A 433 -2.47 -1.09 23.07
CA LEU A 433 -3.88 -1.32 23.46
C LEU A 433 -4.85 -1.61 22.29
N GLN A 434 -4.36 -1.57 21.06
CA GLN A 434 -5.05 -1.90 19.84
C GLN A 434 -4.38 -3.11 19.19
N PRO A 435 -5.16 -4.12 18.78
CA PRO A 435 -4.62 -5.27 18.10
C PRO A 435 -3.96 -4.87 16.79
N CYS A 436 -2.72 -5.31 16.59
CA CYS A 436 -2.03 -5.04 15.34
C CYS A 436 -2.65 -5.86 14.20
N VAL A 437 -2.53 -5.39 12.96
CA VAL A 437 -3.04 -6.10 11.77
C VAL A 437 -2.55 -7.55 11.71
N THR A 438 -1.31 -7.80 12.15
CA THR A 438 -0.76 -9.15 12.33
C THR A 438 -1.54 -10.04 13.29
N ASP A 439 -2.10 -9.53 14.38
CA ASP A 439 -2.89 -10.33 15.33
C ASP A 439 -4.21 -10.81 14.69
N TYR A 440 -4.77 -10.04 13.76
CA TYR A 440 -5.90 -10.47 12.94
C TYR A 440 -5.52 -11.56 11.93
N LEU A 441 -4.37 -11.43 11.28
CA LEU A 441 -3.88 -12.41 10.29
C LEU A 441 -3.54 -13.76 10.92
N VAL A 442 -3.07 -13.78 12.16
CA VAL A 442 -2.81 -15.04 12.91
C VAL A 442 -3.98 -15.50 13.77
N GLY A 443 -5.16 -14.90 13.62
CA GLY A 443 -6.39 -15.31 14.31
C GLY A 443 -6.36 -15.14 15.82
N LYS A 444 -5.53 -14.23 16.34
CA LYS A 444 -5.46 -13.88 17.77
C LYS A 444 -6.56 -12.91 18.19
N THR A 445 -7.15 -12.21 17.23
CA THR A 445 -8.31 -11.35 17.43
C THR A 445 -9.46 -11.74 16.53
N PRO A 446 -10.72 -11.45 16.93
CA PRO A 446 -11.87 -11.65 16.05
C PRO A 446 -11.65 -10.91 14.74
N LYS A 447 -11.91 -11.56 13.60
CA LYS A 447 -11.87 -10.87 12.31
C LYS A 447 -12.85 -9.68 12.35
N PRO A 448 -12.48 -8.48 11.86
CA PRO A 448 -13.45 -7.41 11.67
C PRO A 448 -14.61 -7.94 10.81
N SER A 449 -15.81 -7.48 11.08
CA SER A 449 -17.04 -8.01 10.48
C SER A 449 -17.05 -7.82 8.96
N GLY A 450 -16.61 -8.85 8.24
CA GLY A 450 -16.70 -8.97 6.78
C GLY A 450 -15.62 -8.22 5.99
N PRO A 451 -15.49 -8.50 4.69
CA PRO A 451 -14.64 -7.68 3.83
C PRO A 451 -15.13 -6.24 3.92
N ALA A 452 -14.19 -5.30 4.08
CA ALA A 452 -14.46 -3.90 3.88
C ALA A 452 -15.22 -3.74 2.56
N ARG A 453 -16.53 -3.52 2.62
CA ARG A 453 -17.38 -3.32 1.44
C ARG A 453 -17.21 -1.88 0.95
N ILE A 454 -15.97 -1.48 0.65
CA ILE A 454 -15.60 -0.14 0.15
C ILE A 454 -14.89 -0.26 -1.19
#